data_AF-A0AAP9VSN0-F1
#
_entry.id   AF-A0AAP9VSN0-F1
#
_cell.length_a   1.000
_cell.length_b   1.000
_cell.length_c   1.000
_cell.angle_alpha   90.00
_cell.angle_beta   90.00
_cell.angle_gamma   90.00
#
_symmetry.space_group_name_H-M   'P 1'
#
loop_
_entity.id
_entity.type
_entity.pdbx_description
1 polymer ?
#
loop_
_entity_poly.entity_id
_entity_poly.type
_entity_poly.pdbx_seq_one_letter_code
_entity_poly.pdbx_strand_id
1 'polypeptide(L)'
;MNHPHYSRPRRLLHWLFAAVVLWATISGYTSALLQPSPSVRQAIAFINVSLTTLLVPLFVLRLFYLARHPAPPAPAHQSAGERRLVHAGHAALLVTLGTVLFSGVLMMSRPIDLFGLQLPQPLQDPAAITFFEELHHYSCMALALLVAGHIAAVILHQLRGHGVLRRMLPKRP
;
A
#
# COMPACT_ATOMS: atom_id res chain seq x y z
N MET A 1 -3.76 -18.94 -25.17
CA MET A 1 -4.67 -17.79 -24.93
C MET A 1 -3.87 -16.63 -24.34
N ASN A 2 -3.66 -15.55 -25.10
CA ASN A 2 -2.94 -14.36 -24.65
C ASN A 2 -3.78 -13.63 -23.59
N HIS A 3 -3.44 -13.79 -22.31
CA HIS A 3 -4.01 -12.90 -21.30
C HIS A 3 -3.41 -11.51 -21.47
N PRO A 4 -4.23 -10.45 -21.62
CA PRO A 4 -3.70 -9.09 -21.66
C PRO A 4 -2.97 -8.81 -20.34
N HIS A 5 -1.66 -8.58 -20.43
CA HIS A 5 -0.81 -8.28 -19.29
C HIS A 5 -0.89 -6.78 -18.97
N TYR A 6 -0.74 -6.45 -17.69
CA TYR A 6 -0.53 -5.07 -17.29
C TYR A 6 0.80 -4.53 -17.85
N SER A 7 0.83 -3.22 -18.14
CA SER A 7 2.04 -2.55 -18.59
C SER A 7 3.19 -2.72 -17.59
N ARG A 8 4.44 -2.73 -18.07
CA ARG A 8 5.64 -2.88 -17.22
C ARG A 8 5.66 -1.86 -16.05
N PRO A 9 5.40 -0.55 -16.26
CA PRO A 9 5.41 0.43 -15.18
C PRO A 9 4.38 0.13 -14.09
N ARG A 10 3.17 -0.30 -14.48
CA ARG A 10 2.11 -0.64 -13.51
C ARG A 10 2.49 -1.80 -12.62
N ARG A 11 3.10 -2.86 -13.18
CA ARG A 11 3.53 -4.03 -12.41
C ARG A 11 4.65 -3.64 -11.43
N LEU A 12 5.64 -2.87 -11.89
CA LEU A 12 6.74 -2.43 -11.05
C LEU A 12 6.23 -1.59 -9.86
N LEU A 13 5.39 -0.59 -10.13
CA LEU A 13 4.78 0.22 -9.08
C LEU A 13 3.93 -0.64 -8.14
N HIS A 14 3.14 -1.59 -8.65
CA HIS A 14 2.35 -2.46 -7.79
C HIS A 14 3.22 -3.27 -6.82
N TRP A 15 4.25 -3.96 -7.33
CA TRP A 15 5.11 -4.80 -6.50
C TRP A 15 5.98 -4.00 -5.53
N LEU A 16 6.46 -2.82 -5.94
CA LEU A 16 7.17 -1.89 -5.06
C LEU A 16 6.30 -1.51 -3.85
N PHE A 17 5.07 -1.06 -4.11
CA PHE A 17 4.12 -0.74 -3.05
C PHE A 17 3.78 -1.96 -2.19
N ALA A 18 3.55 -3.12 -2.81
CA ALA A 18 3.23 -4.34 -2.07
C ALA A 18 4.35 -4.73 -1.10
N ALA A 19 5.61 -4.68 -1.54
CA ALA A 19 6.77 -4.99 -0.70
C ALA A 19 6.91 -4.01 0.47
N VAL A 20 6.82 -2.71 0.20
CA VAL A 20 6.96 -1.68 1.25
C VAL A 20 5.78 -1.69 2.22
N VAL A 21 4.55 -1.86 1.74
CA VAL A 21 3.36 -1.97 2.61
C VAL A 21 3.46 -3.20 3.51
N LEU A 22 3.85 -4.36 2.96
CA LEU A 22 4.04 -5.56 3.78
C LEU A 22 5.11 -5.34 4.86
N TRP A 23 6.26 -4.75 4.50
CA TRP A 23 7.29 -4.38 5.46
C TRP A 23 6.75 -3.43 6.54
N ALA A 24 6.09 -2.34 6.14
CA ALA A 24 5.57 -1.31 7.04
C ALA A 24 4.52 -1.89 8.01
N THR A 25 3.62 -2.72 7.51
CA THR A 25 2.61 -3.40 8.32
C THR A 25 3.25 -4.36 9.31
N ILE A 26 4.10 -5.29 8.84
CA ILE A 26 4.74 -6.28 9.72
C ILE A 26 5.59 -5.58 10.78
N SER A 27 6.48 -4.68 10.37
CA SER A 27 7.39 -3.98 11.30
C SER A 27 6.65 -3.06 12.28
N GLY A 28 5.57 -2.42 11.86
CA GLY A 28 4.69 -1.62 12.72
C GLY A 28 4.02 -2.47 13.81
N TYR A 29 3.37 -3.58 13.43
CA TYR A 29 2.74 -4.47 14.41
C TYR A 29 3.75 -5.21 15.29
N THR A 30 4.91 -5.59 14.75
CA THR A 30 6.02 -6.12 15.56
C THR A 30 6.46 -5.13 16.63
N SER A 31 6.62 -3.85 16.28
CA SER A 31 7.01 -2.82 17.24
C SER A 31 5.95 -2.59 18.32
N ALA A 32 4.67 -2.69 17.96
CA ALA A 32 3.55 -2.50 18.88
C ALA A 32 3.34 -3.69 19.83
N LEU A 33 3.43 -4.92 19.32
CA LEU A 33 3.08 -6.14 20.05
C LEU A 33 4.27 -6.75 20.79
N LEU A 34 5.45 -6.75 20.17
CA LEU A 34 6.63 -7.44 20.72
C LEU A 34 7.58 -6.53 21.48
N GLN A 35 7.39 -5.21 21.38
CA GLN A 35 8.17 -4.18 22.09
C GLN A 35 9.69 -4.49 22.11
N PRO A 36 10.33 -4.59 20.93
CA PRO A 36 11.74 -4.93 20.84
C PRO A 36 12.62 -3.87 21.52
N SER A 37 13.91 -4.18 21.68
CA SER A 37 14.87 -3.26 22.32
C SER A 37 14.85 -1.86 21.65
N PRO A 38 15.18 -0.80 22.40
CA PRO A 38 15.11 0.58 21.90
C PRO A 38 15.87 0.81 20.58
N SER A 39 17.05 0.18 20.42
CA SER A 39 17.85 0.28 19.19
C SER A 39 17.16 -0.36 17.99
N VAL A 40 16.54 -1.52 18.16
CA VAL A 40 15.78 -2.20 17.11
C VAL A 40 14.53 -1.40 16.74
N ARG A 41 13.81 -0.87 17.74
CA ARG A 41 12.63 -0.03 17.50
C ARG A 41 12.99 1.25 16.73
N GLN A 42 14.13 1.87 17.05
CA GLN A 42 14.62 3.04 16.33
C GLN A 42 14.98 2.71 14.88
N ALA A 43 15.68 1.59 14.64
CA ALA A 43 16.01 1.14 13.29
C ALA A 43 14.75 0.84 12.46
N ILE A 44 13.77 0.13 13.05
CA ILE A 44 12.48 -0.13 12.40
C ILE A 44 11.78 1.19 12.06
N ALA A 45 11.68 2.13 13.01
CA ALA A 45 11.03 3.41 12.80
C ALA A 45 11.71 4.21 11.69
N PHE A 46 13.05 4.27 11.69
CA PHE A 46 13.82 4.95 10.65
C PHE A 46 13.54 4.38 9.25
N ILE A 47 13.65 3.05 9.08
CA ILE A 47 13.42 2.41 7.79
C ILE A 47 11.95 2.58 7.35
N ASN A 48 11.01 2.40 8.28
CA ASN A 48 9.59 2.48 7.98
C ASN A 48 9.18 3.90 7.54
N VAL A 49 9.58 4.92 8.30
CA VAL A 49 9.31 6.33 7.97
C VAL A 49 9.99 6.72 6.65
N SER A 50 11.25 6.34 6.44
CA SER A 50 11.98 6.65 5.20
C SER A 50 11.29 6.05 3.97
N LEU A 51 10.96 4.76 4.01
CA LEU A 51 10.33 4.08 2.88
C LEU A 51 8.92 4.59 2.60
N THR A 52 8.10 4.78 3.64
CA THR A 52 6.71 5.22 3.47
C THR A 52 6.62 6.68 3.04
N THR A 53 7.51 7.55 3.51
CA THR A 53 7.60 8.93 3.02
C THR A 53 7.98 8.96 1.54
N LEU A 54 8.94 8.13 1.12
CA LEU A 54 9.30 7.99 -0.30
C LEU A 54 8.14 7.46 -1.17
N LEU A 55 7.23 6.66 -0.59
CA LEU A 55 6.04 6.19 -1.31
C LEU A 55 5.04 7.30 -1.61
N VAL A 56 4.99 8.40 -0.87
CA VAL A 56 4.02 9.49 -1.09
C VAL A 56 4.08 10.05 -2.52
N PRO A 57 5.23 10.53 -3.03
CA PRO A 57 5.32 11.00 -4.42
C PRO A 57 5.06 9.88 -5.44
N LEU A 58 5.51 8.66 -5.16
CA LEU A 58 5.25 7.50 -6.02
C LEU A 58 3.75 7.14 -6.05
N PHE A 59 3.01 7.45 -5.00
CA PHE A 59 1.58 7.21 -4.91
C PHE A 59 0.84 8.22 -5.78
N VAL A 60 1.24 9.49 -5.75
CA VAL A 60 0.74 10.51 -6.68
C VAL A 60 0.99 10.09 -8.14
N LEU A 61 2.21 9.63 -8.45
CA LEU A 61 2.55 9.10 -9.78
C LEU A 61 1.67 7.90 -10.16
N ARG A 62 1.39 7.01 -9.20
CA ARG A 62 0.52 5.84 -9.40
C ARG A 62 -0.92 6.26 -9.70
N LEU A 63 -1.46 7.27 -9.01
CA LEU A 63 -2.79 7.84 -9.28
C LEU A 63 -2.85 8.46 -10.68
N PHE A 64 -1.82 9.23 -11.05
CA PHE A 64 -1.71 9.81 -12.38
C PHE A 64 -1.67 8.72 -13.47
N TYR A 65 -0.86 7.67 -13.28
CA TYR A 65 -0.78 6.56 -14.22
C TYR A 65 -2.09 5.78 -14.32
N LEU A 66 -2.81 5.63 -13.21
CA LEU A 66 -4.12 4.98 -13.20
C LEU A 66 -5.15 5.79 -14.02
N ALA A 67 -5.15 7.12 -13.88
CA ALA A 67 -6.05 8.00 -14.62
C ALA A 67 -5.76 8.02 -16.13
N ARG A 68 -4.47 7.95 -16.51
CA ARG A 68 -4.04 8.00 -17.93
C ARG A 68 -4.10 6.66 -18.65
N HIS A 69 -4.05 5.54 -17.92
CA HIS A 69 -4.04 4.22 -18.50
C HIS A 69 -5.16 3.38 -17.86
N PRO A 70 -6.28 3.13 -18.54
CA PRO A 70 -7.32 2.25 -18.01
C PRO A 70 -6.81 0.83 -17.73
N ALA A 71 -7.52 0.09 -16.88
CA ALA A 71 -7.25 -1.33 -16.69
C ALA A 71 -7.62 -2.13 -17.95
N PRO A 72 -6.88 -3.20 -18.30
CA PRO A 72 -7.32 -4.14 -19.33
C PRO A 72 -8.71 -4.69 -19.01
N PRO A 73 -9.47 -5.12 -20.03
CA PRO A 73 -10.80 -5.68 -19.83
C PRO A 73 -10.82 -6.82 -18.80
N ALA A 74 -11.92 -6.86 -18.03
CA ALA A 74 -12.18 -7.95 -17.11
C ALA A 74 -12.22 -9.29 -17.88
N PRO A 75 -11.75 -10.40 -17.29
CA PRO A 75 -11.90 -11.72 -17.88
C PRO A 75 -13.37 -12.04 -18.20
N ALA A 76 -13.61 -12.70 -19.33
CA ALA A 76 -14.96 -13.03 -19.80
C ALA A 76 -15.79 -13.91 -18.84
N HIS A 77 -15.13 -14.62 -17.92
CA HIS A 77 -15.78 -15.48 -16.92
C HIS A 77 -16.23 -14.72 -15.65
N GLN A 78 -15.91 -13.43 -15.49
CA GLN A 78 -16.34 -12.67 -14.32
C GLN A 78 -17.77 -12.17 -14.48
N SER A 79 -18.64 -12.56 -13.55
CA SER A 79 -20.00 -12.01 -13.45
C SER A 79 -19.96 -10.49 -13.18
N ALA A 80 -21.07 -9.80 -13.47
CA ALA A 80 -21.19 -8.37 -13.19
C ALA A 80 -21.03 -8.04 -11.69
N GLY A 81 -21.49 -8.95 -10.81
CA GLY A 81 -21.34 -8.83 -9.35
C GLY A 81 -19.88 -8.95 -8.90
N GLU A 82 -19.18 -10.00 -9.36
CA GLU A 82 -17.75 -10.18 -9.06
C GLU A 82 -16.92 -8.99 -9.58
N ARG A 83 -17.23 -8.49 -10.77
CA ARG A 83 -16.56 -7.32 -11.33
C ARG A 83 -16.71 -6.09 -10.42
N ARG A 84 -17.91 -5.83 -9.89
CA ARG A 84 -18.13 -4.71 -8.97
C ARG A 84 -17.35 -4.89 -7.67
N LEU A 85 -17.35 -6.10 -7.10
CA LEU A 85 -16.63 -6.40 -5.87
C LEU A 85 -15.11 -6.23 -6.04
N VAL A 86 -14.55 -6.70 -7.15
CA VAL A 86 -13.12 -6.52 -7.46
C VAL A 86 -12.77 -5.03 -7.59
N HIS A 87 -13.58 -4.24 -8.30
CA HIS A 87 -13.33 -2.79 -8.41
C HIS A 87 -13.46 -2.08 -7.06
N ALA A 88 -14.50 -2.39 -6.28
CA ALA A 88 -14.70 -1.82 -4.96
C ALA A 88 -13.54 -2.16 -4.01
N GLY A 89 -13.07 -3.40 -4.00
CA GLY A 89 -11.93 -3.81 -3.18
C GLY A 89 -10.62 -3.11 -3.57
N HIS A 90 -10.34 -2.95 -4.86
CA HIS A 90 -9.17 -2.20 -5.31
C HIS A 90 -9.29 -0.70 -5.01
N ALA A 91 -10.48 -0.11 -5.14
CA ALA A 91 -10.72 1.28 -4.79
C ALA A 91 -10.54 1.51 -3.28
N ALA A 92 -11.09 0.62 -2.45
CA ALA A 92 -10.90 0.66 -0.99
C ALA A 92 -9.41 0.56 -0.63
N LEU A 93 -8.67 -0.39 -1.21
CA LEU A 93 -7.22 -0.49 -1.02
C LEU A 93 -6.49 0.82 -1.40
N LEU A 94 -6.86 1.44 -2.52
CA LEU A 94 -6.21 2.66 -3.00
C LEU A 94 -6.48 3.84 -2.07
N VAL A 95 -7.74 4.03 -1.67
CA VAL A 95 -8.15 5.10 -0.75
C VAL A 95 -7.47 4.92 0.59
N THR A 96 -7.58 3.73 1.21
CA THR A 96 -7.00 3.46 2.52
C THR A 96 -5.48 3.58 2.51
N LEU A 97 -4.81 3.09 1.46
CA LEU A 97 -3.36 3.28 1.29
C LEU A 97 -2.99 4.76 1.23
N GLY A 98 -3.75 5.57 0.46
CA GLY A 98 -3.54 7.01 0.42
C GLY A 98 -3.68 7.64 1.81
N THR A 99 -4.77 7.32 2.52
CA THR A 99 -5.01 7.80 3.88
C THR A 99 -3.85 7.46 4.81
N VAL A 100 -3.36 6.21 4.81
CA VAL A 100 -2.21 5.77 5.62
C VAL A 100 -0.96 6.59 5.28
N LEU A 101 -0.64 6.77 3.99
CA LEU A 101 0.56 7.48 3.58
C LEU A 101 0.53 8.97 3.97
N PHE A 102 -0.59 9.65 3.73
CA PHE A 102 -0.71 11.07 4.06
C PHE A 102 -0.80 11.29 5.57
N SER A 103 -1.64 10.52 6.28
CA SER A 103 -1.70 10.59 7.76
C SER A 103 -0.35 10.27 8.40
N GLY A 104 0.42 9.33 7.85
CA GLY A 104 1.73 8.94 8.38
C GLY A 104 2.77 10.06 8.31
N VAL A 105 2.71 10.90 7.27
CA VAL A 105 3.55 12.11 7.19
C VAL A 105 3.01 13.19 8.12
N LEU A 106 1.70 13.43 8.10
CA LEU A 106 1.06 14.53 8.85
C LEU A 106 1.09 14.33 10.37
N MET A 107 1.14 13.09 10.85
CA MET A 107 1.27 12.77 12.27
C MET A 107 2.67 12.99 12.84
N MET A 108 3.67 13.33 12.00
CA MET A 108 5.04 13.47 12.47
C MET A 108 5.19 14.71 13.35
N SER A 109 5.48 14.49 14.64
CA SER A 109 5.73 15.53 15.64
C SER A 109 7.21 15.93 15.77
N ARG A 110 8.04 15.50 14.81
CA ARG A 110 9.48 15.77 14.75
C ARG A 110 9.93 15.75 13.28
N PRO A 111 11.11 16.29 12.95
CA PRO A 111 11.66 16.20 11.60
C PRO A 111 11.66 14.76 11.07
N ILE A 112 11.28 14.62 9.80
CA ILE A 112 11.27 13.35 9.09
C ILE A 112 12.66 13.13 8.53
N ASP A 113 13.29 12.04 8.93
CA ASP A 113 14.55 11.59 8.36
C ASP A 113 14.29 10.69 7.15
N LEU A 114 14.61 11.19 5.97
CA LEU A 114 14.52 10.49 4.70
C LEU A 114 15.91 10.07 4.23
N PHE A 115 16.41 8.93 4.72
CA PHE A 115 17.75 8.42 4.40
C PHE A 115 18.88 9.45 4.59
N GLY A 116 18.82 10.26 5.65
CA GLY A 116 19.78 11.32 5.98
C GLY A 116 19.33 12.72 5.55
N LEU A 117 18.30 12.86 4.72
CA LEU A 117 17.69 14.15 4.40
C LEU A 117 16.62 14.49 5.44
N GLN A 118 16.87 15.54 6.22
CA GLN A 118 15.91 16.03 7.22
C GLN A 118 14.85 16.92 6.57
N LEU A 119 13.60 16.49 6.62
CA LEU A 119 12.44 17.29 6.23
C LEU A 119 11.78 17.85 7.49
N PRO A 120 11.35 19.12 7.49
CA PRO A 120 10.64 19.68 8.63
C PRO A 120 9.33 18.93 8.87
N GLN A 121 8.89 18.89 10.13
CA GLN A 121 7.58 18.37 10.45
C GLN A 121 6.50 19.21 9.74
N PRO A 122 5.44 18.59 9.19
CA PRO A 122 4.46 19.31 8.38
C PRO A 122 3.48 20.13 9.21
N LEU A 123 3.20 19.72 10.45
CA LEU A 123 2.24 20.36 11.35
C LEU A 123 2.91 20.76 12.66
N GLN A 124 2.40 21.82 13.29
CA GLN A 124 2.84 22.27 14.62
C GLN A 124 1.72 22.20 15.67
N ASP A 125 0.46 22.19 15.23
CA ASP A 125 -0.70 22.08 16.11
C ASP A 125 -0.80 20.66 16.70
N PRO A 126 -0.68 20.49 18.04
CA PRO A 126 -0.78 19.19 18.69
C PRO A 126 -2.12 18.49 18.44
N ALA A 127 -3.23 19.24 18.37
CA ALA A 127 -4.55 18.65 18.14
C ALA A 127 -4.65 18.00 16.75
N ALA A 128 -4.10 18.67 15.73
CA ALA A 128 -4.03 18.13 14.38
C ALA A 128 -3.13 16.89 14.32
N ILE A 129 -1.98 16.91 15.01
CA ILE A 129 -1.06 15.75 15.07
C ILE A 129 -1.78 14.54 15.68
N THR A 130 -2.41 14.69 16.85
CA THR A 130 -3.16 13.60 17.50
C THR A 130 -4.27 13.05 16.62
N PHE A 131 -5.01 13.92 15.91
CA PHE A 131 -6.02 13.47 14.95
C PHE A 131 -5.41 12.59 13.84
N PHE A 132 -4.27 12.98 13.28
CA PHE A 132 -3.59 12.18 12.25
C PHE A 132 -2.97 10.90 12.79
N GLU A 133 -2.50 10.87 14.04
CA GLU A 133 -2.04 9.65 14.70
C GLU A 133 -3.19 8.62 14.82
N GLU A 134 -4.36 9.04 15.29
CA GLU A 134 -5.54 8.17 15.39
C GLU A 134 -6.02 7.71 14.00
N LEU A 135 -6.12 8.65 13.05
CA LEU A 135 -6.50 8.33 11.67
C LEU A 135 -5.53 7.32 11.05
N HIS A 136 -4.22 7.49 11.27
CA HIS A 136 -3.20 6.59 10.79
C HIS A 136 -3.34 5.20 11.42
N HIS A 137 -3.54 5.13 12.74
CA HIS A 137 -3.73 3.87 13.46
C HIS A 137 -4.89 3.06 12.89
N TYR A 138 -6.10 3.65 12.81
CA TYR A 138 -7.28 2.96 12.31
C TYR A 138 -7.16 2.62 10.82
N SER A 139 -6.56 3.52 10.03
CA SER A 139 -6.32 3.27 8.60
C SER A 139 -5.32 2.13 8.37
N CYS A 140 -4.31 1.98 9.23
CA CYS A 140 -3.38 0.86 9.20
C CYS A 140 -4.07 -0.48 9.48
N MET A 141 -4.97 -0.52 10.48
CA MET A 141 -5.80 -1.71 10.74
C MET A 141 -6.68 -2.06 9.54
N ALA A 142 -7.37 -1.07 8.98
CA ALA A 142 -8.21 -1.27 7.80
C ALA A 142 -7.39 -1.76 6.59
N LEU A 143 -6.21 -1.18 6.36
CA LEU A 143 -5.32 -1.56 5.27
C LEU A 143 -4.83 -3.00 5.44
N ALA A 144 -4.44 -3.40 6.66
CA ALA A 144 -4.00 -4.76 6.94
C ALA A 144 -5.10 -5.79 6.64
N LEU A 145 -6.34 -5.53 7.05
CA LEU A 145 -7.49 -6.37 6.75
C LEU A 145 -7.78 -6.46 5.25
N LEU A 146 -7.77 -5.31 4.55
CA LEU A 146 -7.99 -5.26 3.12
C LEU A 146 -6.91 -6.01 2.34
N VAL A 147 -5.63 -5.89 2.74
CA VAL A 147 -4.51 -6.61 2.12
C VAL A 147 -4.65 -8.11 2.37
N ALA A 148 -5.00 -8.54 3.59
CA ALA A 148 -5.24 -9.95 3.89
C ALA A 148 -6.39 -10.52 3.04
N GLY A 149 -7.51 -9.80 2.96
CA GLY A 149 -8.65 -10.19 2.10
C GLY A 149 -8.29 -10.22 0.62
N HIS A 150 -7.48 -9.27 0.14
CA HIS A 150 -6.98 -9.24 -1.22
C HIS A 150 -6.12 -10.47 -1.55
N ILE A 151 -5.17 -10.81 -0.67
CA ILE A 151 -4.32 -11.99 -0.83
C ILE A 151 -5.18 -13.25 -0.83
N ALA A 152 -6.13 -13.37 0.11
CA ALA A 152 -7.05 -14.51 0.17
C ALA A 152 -7.87 -14.67 -1.12
N ALA A 153 -8.38 -13.56 -1.68
CA ALA A 153 -9.11 -13.57 -2.95
C ALA A 153 -8.22 -14.02 -4.12
N VAL A 154 -6.96 -13.55 -4.18
CA VAL A 154 -5.99 -13.99 -5.20
C VAL A 154 -5.73 -15.50 -5.10
N ILE A 155 -5.51 -16.02 -3.89
CA ILE A 155 -5.30 -17.45 -3.65
C ILE A 155 -6.54 -18.25 -4.09
N LEU A 156 -7.74 -17.82 -3.68
CA LEU A 156 -8.99 -18.51 -4.05
C LEU A 156 -9.20 -18.55 -5.57
N HIS A 157 -8.96 -17.43 -6.26
CA HIS A 157 -9.05 -17.38 -7.73
C HIS A 157 -8.01 -18.27 -8.40
N GLN A 158 -6.78 -18.31 -7.87
CA GLN A 158 -5.72 -19.17 -8.38
C GLN A 158 -6.10 -20.66 -8.23
N LEU A 159 -6.67 -21.06 -7.08
CA LEU A 159 -7.15 -22.43 -6.84
C LEU A 159 -8.34 -22.80 -7.72
N ARG A 160 -9.20 -21.83 -8.09
CA ARG A 160 -10.29 -22.02 -9.06
C ARG A 160 -9.82 -22.06 -10.53
N GLY A 161 -8.51 -22.06 -10.78
CA GLY A 161 -7.94 -22.08 -12.14
C GLY A 161 -7.95 -20.72 -12.84
N HIS A 162 -8.41 -19.65 -12.18
CA HIS A 162 -8.35 -18.29 -12.71
C HIS A 162 -6.98 -17.70 -12.37
N GLY A 163 -6.00 -17.88 -13.26
CA GLY A 163 -4.62 -17.40 -13.10
C GLY A 163 -4.46 -15.88 -13.11
N VAL A 164 -5.13 -15.15 -12.21
CA VAL A 164 -5.13 -13.68 -12.11
C VAL A 164 -3.74 -13.12 -11.80
N LEU A 165 -2.93 -13.87 -11.04
CA LEU A 165 -1.56 -13.50 -10.71
C LEU A 165 -0.67 -13.42 -11.96
N ARG A 166 -0.95 -14.24 -13.00
CA ARG A 166 -0.20 -14.22 -14.27
C ARG A 166 -0.25 -12.87 -14.98
N ARG A 167 -1.28 -12.05 -14.72
CA ARG A 167 -1.37 -10.68 -15.28
C ARG A 167 -0.40 -9.70 -14.61
N MET A 168 0.04 -10.00 -13.38
CA MET A 168 0.99 -9.20 -12.59
C MET A 168 2.44 -9.72 -12.62
N LEU A 169 2.68 -10.93 -13.13
CA LEU A 169 4.02 -11.51 -13.29
C LEU A 169 4.74 -10.98 -14.55
N PRO A 170 6.08 -10.94 -14.57
CA PRO A 170 6.88 -10.61 -15.77
C PRO A 170 6.50 -11.52 -16.96
N LYS A 171 6.59 -10.99 -18.19
CA LYS A 171 6.49 -11.86 -19.38
C LYS A 171 7.72 -12.77 -19.35
N ARG A 172 7.54 -14.09 -19.41
CA ARG A 172 8.65 -15.00 -19.71
C ARG A 172 9.14 -14.71 -21.14
N PRO A 173 10.46 -14.65 -21.37
CA PRO A 173 11.03 -14.46 -22.71
C PRO A 173 10.61 -15.59 -23.65
#